data_AF-A0A3P7K3U2-F1
#
_entry.id   AF-A0A3P7K3U2-F1
#
_cell.length_a   1.000
_cell.length_b   1.000
_cell.length_c   1.000
_cell.angle_alpha   90.00
_cell.angle_beta   90.00
_cell.angle_gamma   90.00
#
_symmetry.space_group_name_H-M   'P 1'
#
loop_
_entity.id
_entity.type
_entity.pdbx_description
1 polymer ?
#
loop_
_entity_poly.entity_id
_entity_poly.type
_entity_poly.pdbx_seq_one_letter_code
_entity_poly.pdbx_strand_id
1 'polypeptide(L)'
;MLGAHLVTHPAVPISELAQHIERLRMNNNAGFQQEFESIETGQQFTWENSSAEMNKHKNRYANVVAYDHSRVVLSSLDGIPGTDYINANYIDGYDKVSTNVFK
;
A
#
# COMPACT_ATOMS: atom_id res chain seq x y z
N MET A 1 12.31 23.28 -11.60
CA MET A 1 10.93 23.23 -11.12
C MET A 1 10.01 23.16 -12.33
N LEU A 2 9.61 21.95 -12.73
CA LEU A 2 8.63 21.72 -13.79
C LEU A 2 7.44 21.05 -13.12
N GLY A 3 6.26 21.62 -13.34
CA GLY A 3 5.07 21.40 -12.53
C GLY A 3 4.67 19.93 -12.47
N ALA A 4 4.40 19.47 -11.26
CA ALA A 4 3.50 18.34 -11.07
C ALA A 4 2.17 18.73 -11.71
N HIS A 5 1.91 18.23 -12.92
CA HIS A 5 0.55 18.13 -13.40
C HIS A 5 -0.17 17.28 -12.35
N LEU A 6 -1.03 17.89 -11.54
CA LEU A 6 -1.96 17.15 -10.70
C LEU A 6 -2.87 16.38 -11.66
N VAL A 7 -2.46 15.17 -12.02
CA VAL A 7 -3.30 14.26 -12.79
C VAL A 7 -4.44 13.91 -11.86
N THR A 8 -5.62 14.43 -12.17
CA THR A 8 -6.82 14.18 -11.38
C THR A 8 -7.50 12.95 -11.97
N HIS A 9 -7.79 11.97 -11.10
CA HIS A 9 -8.43 10.71 -11.47
C HIS A 9 -9.85 10.67 -10.90
N PRO A 10 -10.85 11.27 -11.58
CA PRO A 10 -12.22 11.24 -11.11
C PRO A 10 -12.79 9.82 -11.13
N ALA A 11 -13.77 9.55 -10.25
CA ALA A 11 -14.49 8.28 -10.26
C ALA A 11 -15.16 8.03 -11.61
N VAL A 12 -15.08 6.79 -12.11
CA VAL A 12 -15.63 6.39 -13.40
C VAL A 12 -17.05 5.86 -13.21
N PRO A 13 -18.08 6.46 -13.83
CA PRO A 13 -19.43 5.90 -13.83
C PRO A 13 -19.47 4.50 -14.44
N ILE A 14 -20.26 3.60 -13.88
CA ILE A 14 -20.37 2.20 -14.36
C ILE A 14 -20.76 2.14 -15.85
N SER A 15 -21.62 3.05 -16.30
CA SER A 15 -22.03 3.17 -17.70
C SER A 15 -20.88 3.49 -18.66
N GLU A 16 -19.80 4.09 -18.16
CA GLU A 16 -18.64 4.51 -18.94
C GLU A 16 -17.42 3.59 -18.75
N LEU A 17 -17.47 2.69 -17.77
CA LEU A 17 -16.33 1.84 -17.38
C LEU A 17 -15.74 1.06 -18.55
N ALA A 18 -16.58 0.47 -19.40
CA ALA A 18 -16.13 -0.29 -20.56
C ALA A 18 -15.35 0.59 -21.54
N GLN A 19 -15.88 1.78 -21.87
CA GLN A 19 -15.21 2.72 -22.77
C GLN A 19 -13.91 3.26 -22.14
N HIS A 20 -13.90 3.51 -20.84
CA HIS A 20 -12.72 3.96 -20.12
C HIS A 20 -11.59 2.90 -20.17
N ILE A 21 -11.90 1.63 -19.91
CA ILE A 21 -10.93 0.52 -20.02
C ILE A 21 -10.36 0.42 -21.44
N GLU A 22 -11.21 0.48 -22.48
CA GLU A 22 -10.75 0.41 -23.87
C GLU A 22 -9.78 1.55 -24.20
N ARG A 23 -10.05 2.77 -23.72
CA ARG A 23 -9.11 3.91 -23.88
C ARG A 23 -7.77 3.65 -23.20
N LEU A 24 -7.75 3.11 -21.98
CA LEU A 24 -6.51 2.86 -21.23
C LEU A 24 -5.67 1.72 -21.82
N ARG A 25 -6.31 0.73 -22.47
CA ARG A 25 -5.65 -0.40 -23.14
C ARG A 25 -4.95 -0.03 -24.44
N MET A 26 -5.36 1.05 -25.10
CA MET A 26 -4.77 1.45 -26.37
C MET A 26 -3.25 1.62 -26.25
N ASN A 27 -2.54 1.41 -27.37
CA ASN A 27 -1.09 1.56 -27.44
C ASN A 27 -0.35 0.70 -26.40
N ASN A 28 -0.73 -0.57 -26.28
CA ASN A 28 -0.12 -1.53 -25.37
C ASN A 28 -0.22 -1.10 -23.89
N ASN A 29 -1.44 -0.80 -23.43
CA ASN A 29 -1.75 -0.37 -22.06
C ASN A 29 -1.05 0.94 -21.64
N ALA A 30 -0.72 1.82 -22.59
CA ALA A 30 -0.02 3.08 -22.28
C ALA A 30 -0.79 3.95 -21.28
N GLY A 31 -2.14 4.00 -21.39
CA GLY A 31 -2.98 4.73 -20.45
C GLY A 31 -2.94 4.12 -19.05
N PHE A 32 -3.03 2.80 -18.93
CA PHE A 32 -2.89 2.12 -17.65
C PHE A 32 -1.53 2.35 -17.00
N GLN A 33 -0.44 2.30 -17.78
CA GLN A 33 0.90 2.54 -17.28
C GLN A 33 1.05 3.96 -16.74
N GLN A 34 0.60 4.96 -17.52
CA GLN A 34 0.65 6.37 -17.12
C GLN A 34 -0.18 6.63 -15.85
N GLU A 35 -1.37 6.06 -15.75
CA GLU A 35 -2.23 6.21 -14.56
C GLU A 35 -1.58 5.54 -13.34
N PHE A 36 -1.07 4.31 -13.47
CA PHE A 36 -0.39 3.59 -12.40
C PHE A 36 0.85 4.33 -11.88
N GLU A 37 1.70 4.83 -12.78
CA GLU A 37 2.91 5.59 -12.43
C GLU A 37 2.60 6.92 -11.73
N SER A 38 1.39 7.45 -11.92
CA SER A 38 0.96 8.69 -11.27
C SER A 38 0.45 8.52 -9.84
N ILE A 39 0.30 7.28 -9.35
CA ILE A 39 -0.09 7.01 -7.96
C ILE A 39 1.02 7.54 -7.03
N GLU A 40 0.71 8.60 -6.28
CA GLU A 40 1.66 9.20 -5.34
C GLU A 40 2.00 8.23 -4.21
N THR A 41 3.27 7.88 -4.09
CA THR A 41 3.82 7.13 -2.95
C THR A 41 4.39 8.05 -1.86
N GLY A 42 4.15 9.36 -1.98
CA GLY A 42 4.90 10.43 -1.32
C GLY A 42 4.72 10.60 0.19
N GLN A 43 3.96 9.73 0.85
CA GLN A 43 3.87 9.77 2.31
C GLN A 43 5.08 9.07 2.93
N GLN A 44 5.92 9.85 3.61
CA GLN A 44 7.03 9.32 4.39
C GLN A 44 6.47 8.63 5.63
N PHE A 45 6.62 7.31 5.67
CA PHE A 45 6.23 6.49 6.82
C PHE A 45 7.44 5.77 7.38
N THR A 46 7.40 5.45 8.67
CA THR A 46 8.42 4.64 9.33
C THR A 46 8.07 3.15 9.24
N TRP A 47 9.09 2.30 9.30
CA TRP A 47 9.00 0.83 9.33
C TRP A 47 10.03 0.26 10.32
N GLU A 48 10.18 0.93 11.46
CA GLU A 48 11.21 0.61 12.47
C GLU A 48 11.02 -0.81 13.02
N ASN A 49 9.77 -1.22 13.27
CA ASN A 49 9.48 -2.57 13.76
C ASN A 49 9.85 -3.66 12.75
N SER A 50 9.67 -3.39 11.45
CA SER A 50 10.07 -4.31 10.38
C SER A 50 11.58 -4.40 10.20
N SER A 51 12.31 -3.31 10.46
CA SER A 51 13.77 -3.25 10.28
C SER A 51 14.57 -3.63 11.54
N ALA A 52 13.92 -3.73 12.71
CA ALA A 52 14.53 -4.20 13.95
C ALA A 52 15.20 -5.59 13.77
N GLU A 53 16.44 -5.74 14.25
CA GLU A 53 17.25 -6.96 14.03
C GLU A 53 16.51 -8.25 14.45
N MET A 54 15.78 -8.21 15.56
CA MET A 54 14.99 -9.33 16.07
C MET A 54 13.76 -9.68 15.21
N ASN A 55 13.39 -8.84 14.24
CA ASN A 55 12.20 -9.02 13.40
C ASN A 55 12.51 -9.25 11.93
N LYS A 56 13.74 -8.95 11.46
CA LYS A 56 14.12 -9.13 10.04
C LYS A 56 13.82 -10.52 9.49
N HIS A 57 14.08 -11.57 10.28
CA HIS A 57 13.83 -12.96 9.89
C HIS A 57 12.34 -13.32 9.79
N LYS A 58 11.44 -12.46 10.28
CA LYS A 58 9.98 -12.61 10.19
C LYS A 58 9.41 -11.99 8.91
N ASN A 59 10.24 -11.31 8.12
CA ASN A 59 9.87 -10.77 6.80
C ASN A 59 10.27 -11.75 5.70
N ARG A 60 9.34 -12.11 4.80
CA ARG A 60 9.65 -12.96 3.65
C ARG A 60 10.61 -12.27 2.68
N TYR A 61 10.43 -10.96 2.49
CA TYR A 61 11.26 -10.12 1.63
C TYR A 61 11.66 -8.85 2.39
N ALA A 62 12.93 -8.47 2.33
CA ALA A 62 13.43 -7.30 3.06
C ALA A 62 12.90 -5.96 2.51
N ASN A 63 12.48 -5.92 1.25
CA ASN A 63 11.89 -4.77 0.58
C ASN A 63 10.35 -4.70 0.70
N VAL A 64 9.73 -5.68 1.36
CA VAL A 64 8.29 -5.68 1.66
C VAL A 64 8.14 -5.62 3.18
N VAL A 65 7.85 -4.43 3.68
CA VAL A 65 7.82 -4.10 5.12
C VAL A 65 6.43 -3.66 5.54
N ALA A 66 6.17 -3.71 6.85
CA ALA A 66 4.96 -3.16 7.43
C ALA A 66 5.23 -1.74 7.97
N TYR A 67 4.38 -0.78 7.60
CA TYR A 67 4.48 0.57 8.16
C TYR A 67 4.00 0.62 9.60
N ASP A 68 4.69 1.36 10.47
CA ASP A 68 4.45 1.34 11.92
C ASP A 68 3.04 1.84 12.30
N HIS A 69 2.52 2.84 11.58
CA HIS A 69 1.24 3.49 11.90
C HIS A 69 0.01 2.59 11.65
N SER A 70 0.14 1.56 10.81
CA SER A 70 -0.95 0.67 10.42
C SER A 70 -0.64 -0.80 10.65
N ARG A 71 0.50 -1.14 11.26
CA ARG A 71 0.89 -2.54 11.50
C ARG A 71 -0.10 -3.23 12.42
N VAL A 72 -0.27 -4.53 12.23
CA VAL A 72 -0.95 -5.37 13.21
C VAL A 72 -0.02 -5.61 14.39
N VAL A 73 -0.48 -5.32 15.61
CA VAL A 73 0.26 -5.54 16.85
C VAL A 73 -0.27 -6.79 17.53
N LEU A 74 0.56 -7.82 17.67
CA LEU A 74 0.22 -9.03 18.42
C LEU A 74 0.36 -8.77 19.93
N SER A 75 -0.26 -9.64 20.75
CA SER A 75 -0.01 -9.63 22.19
C SER A 75 1.45 -9.99 22.49
N SER A 76 2.15 -9.09 23.19
CA SER A 76 3.52 -9.34 23.64
C SER A 76 3.58 -10.48 24.65
N LEU A 77 4.65 -11.28 24.58
CA LEU A 77 5.01 -12.23 25.62
C LEU A 77 6.04 -11.61 26.55
N ASP A 78 5.82 -11.72 27.86
CA ASP A 78 6.69 -11.12 28.88
C ASP A 78 8.13 -11.60 28.74
N GLY A 79 9.06 -10.64 28.71
CA GLY A 79 10.50 -10.90 28.62
C GLY A 79 11.01 -11.34 27.25
N ILE A 80 10.17 -11.41 26.20
CA ILE A 80 10.59 -11.83 24.85
C ILE A 80 10.38 -10.68 23.85
N PRO A 81 11.44 -9.93 23.47
CA PRO A 81 11.36 -8.83 22.52
C PRO A 81 10.84 -9.24 21.13
N GLY A 82 10.07 -8.36 20.50
CA GLY A 82 9.57 -8.52 19.13
C GLY A 82 8.43 -9.54 18.96
N THR A 83 7.88 -10.09 20.03
CA THR A 83 6.72 -11.01 19.97
C THR A 83 5.43 -10.34 19.53
N ASP A 84 5.37 -9.01 19.60
CA ASP A 84 4.28 -8.18 19.12
C ASP A 84 4.30 -7.95 17.59
N TYR A 85 5.37 -8.38 16.92
CA TYR A 85 5.57 -8.10 15.50
C TYR A 85 5.13 -9.25 14.59
N ILE A 86 4.30 -8.89 13.62
CA ILE A 86 4.04 -9.63 12.39
C ILE A 86 4.15 -8.66 11.21
N ASN A 87 4.70 -9.10 10.08
CA ASN A 87 4.67 -8.31 8.84
C ASN A 87 3.24 -8.35 8.28
N ALA A 88 2.43 -7.39 8.72
CA ALA A 88 1.06 -7.20 8.26
C ALA A 88 0.57 -5.78 8.60
N ASN A 89 -0.29 -5.23 7.74
CA ASN A 89 -0.95 -3.94 7.95
C ASN A 89 -2.47 -4.05 7.85
N TYR A 90 -3.17 -3.21 8.62
CA TYR A 90 -4.58 -2.91 8.40
C TYR A 90 -4.75 -2.06 7.15
N ILE A 91 -5.74 -2.41 6.32
CA ILE A 91 -6.10 -1.66 5.11
C ILE A 91 -7.58 -1.34 5.14
N ASP A 92 -7.90 -0.10 4.76
CA ASP A 92 -9.26 0.40 4.65
C ASP A 92 -9.98 -0.23 3.45
N GLY A 93 -11.25 -0.59 3.66
CA GLY A 93 -12.18 -0.90 2.59
C GLY A 93 -12.98 0.33 2.16
N TYR A 94 -13.88 0.15 1.19
CA TYR A 94 -14.70 1.24 0.64
C TYR A 94 -15.55 1.96 1.70
N ASP A 95 -16.27 1.21 2.55
CA ASP A 95 -17.18 1.77 3.58
C ASP A 95 -16.71 1.47 5.02
N LYS A 96 -15.55 0.83 5.20
CA LYS A 96 -15.09 0.39 6.52
C LYS A 96 -13.58 0.54 6.67
N VAL A 97 -13.18 1.27 7.71
CA VAL A 97 -11.78 1.48 8.09
C VAL A 97 -11.21 0.20 8.73
N SER A 98 -9.98 -0.16 8.41
CA SER A 98 -9.18 -1.24 9.02
C SER A 98 -9.81 -2.64 9.04
N THR A 99 -10.61 -3.01 8.05
CA THR A 99 -11.27 -4.34 8.04
C THR A 99 -10.40 -5.47 7.50
N ASN A 100 -9.40 -5.16 6.69
CA ASN A 100 -8.58 -6.16 6.02
C ASN A 100 -7.16 -6.17 6.58
N VAL A 101 -6.55 -7.36 6.59
CA VAL A 101 -5.14 -7.55 6.96
C VAL A 101 -4.42 -8.13 5.75
N PHE A 102 -3.41 -7.42 5.24
CA PHE A 102 -2.50 -7.91 4.21
C PHE A 102 -1.17 -8.33 4.85
N LYS A 103 -0.58 -9.43 4.36
CA LYS A 103 0.69 -10.02 4.80
C LYS A 103 1.72 -9.99 3.67
#